data_AF-A0A3D1WYE0-F1
#
_entry.id   AF-A0A3D1WYE0-F1
#
_cell.length_a   1.000
_cell.length_b   1.000
_cell.length_c   1.000
_cell.angle_alpha   90.00
_cell.angle_beta   90.00
_cell.angle_gamma   90.00
#
_symmetry.space_group_name_H-M   'P 1'
#
loop_
_entity.id
_entity.type
_entity.pdbx_description
1 polymer ?
#
loop_
_entity_poly.entity_id
_entity_poly.type
_entity_poly.pdbx_seq_one_letter_code
_entity_poly.pdbx_strand_id
1 'polypeptide(L)'
;MARLDGSIMADAVCGSDMPAIEVRGLRFAYPGAEVPVFEELDWRVPQGTFALLVGGTGSGKSTLLSLLKPEISPAGECSGELRMLGESVADMDVRASAERVGYVFQDPENQIVCETVWHEMAFGLENLGMSRDEMR
;
A
#
# COMPACT_ATOMS: atom_id res chain seq x y z
N MET A 1 -5.46 -4.55 24.88
CA MET A 1 -4.14 -4.58 24.20
C MET A 1 -4.00 -5.97 23.59
N ALA A 2 -4.63 -6.17 22.42
CA ALA A 2 -4.70 -7.49 21.77
C ALA A 2 -3.56 -7.57 20.74
N ARG A 3 -2.71 -8.58 20.90
CA ARG A 3 -1.65 -8.94 19.97
C ARG A 3 -2.29 -9.46 18.68
N LEU A 4 -1.74 -9.04 17.54
CA LEU A 4 -2.09 -9.59 16.24
C LEU A 4 -1.37 -10.93 16.11
N ASP A 5 -2.03 -11.98 16.56
CA ASP A 5 -1.51 -13.33 16.46
C ASP A 5 -1.59 -13.78 14.99
N GLY A 6 -0.44 -14.18 14.44
CA GLY A 6 -0.26 -14.46 13.03
C GLY A 6 -1.09 -15.62 12.49
N SER A 7 -1.81 -15.34 11.41
CA SER A 7 -2.10 -16.20 10.25
C SER A 7 -3.39 -15.71 9.58
N ILE A 8 -3.26 -14.83 8.59
CA ILE A 8 -4.37 -14.45 7.72
C ILE A 8 -4.19 -15.25 6.43
N MET A 9 -4.89 -16.38 6.31
CA MET A 9 -5.03 -17.09 5.04
C MET A 9 -6.08 -16.36 4.20
N ALA A 10 -5.66 -15.80 3.07
CA ALA A 10 -6.55 -15.37 2.01
C ALA A 10 -6.92 -16.58 1.14
N ASP A 11 -8.22 -16.86 1.00
CA ASP A 11 -8.73 -17.86 0.06
C ASP A 11 -8.42 -17.43 -1.38
N ALA A 12 -7.65 -18.26 -2.09
CA ALA A 12 -7.10 -17.95 -3.40
C ALA A 12 -8.03 -18.38 -4.54
N VAL A 13 -8.26 -17.49 -5.51
CA VAL A 13 -8.66 -17.84 -6.88
C VAL A 13 -7.54 -17.40 -7.83
N CYS A 14 -7.26 -18.28 -8.80
CA CYS A 14 -6.14 -18.35 -9.74
C CYS A 14 -5.57 -17.02 -10.28
N GLY A 15 -4.26 -16.84 -10.09
CA GLY A 15 -3.37 -15.88 -10.74
C GLY A 15 -1.92 -16.32 -10.50
N SER A 16 -0.99 -15.94 -11.38
CA SER A 16 0.46 -16.25 -11.36
C SER A 16 1.06 -16.47 -9.96
N ASP A 17 2.02 -17.40 -9.83
CA ASP A 17 2.77 -17.68 -8.58
C ASP A 17 3.52 -16.45 -8.00
N MET A 18 3.51 -15.33 -8.73
CA MET A 18 4.07 -14.06 -8.31
C MET A 18 3.12 -13.34 -7.33
N PRO A 19 3.60 -12.95 -6.13
CA PRO A 19 2.82 -12.13 -5.22
C PRO A 19 2.64 -10.70 -5.74
N ALA A 20 1.44 -10.14 -5.54
CA ALA A 20 1.22 -8.69 -5.67
C ALA A 20 1.83 -7.92 -4.50
N ILE A 21 1.73 -8.48 -3.29
CA ILE A 21 2.33 -7.92 -2.07
C ILE A 21 3.18 -9.00 -1.43
N GLU A 22 4.42 -8.67 -1.09
CA GLU A 22 5.28 -9.51 -0.27
C GLU A 22 6.00 -8.66 0.79
N VAL A 23 5.79 -9.05 2.05
CA VAL A 23 6.36 -8.42 3.24
C VAL A 23 7.08 -9.50 4.01
N ARG A 24 8.36 -9.28 4.33
CA ARG A 24 9.18 -10.23 5.09
C ARG A 24 9.90 -9.55 6.24
N GLY A 25 9.71 -10.08 7.45
CA GLY A 25 10.38 -9.63 8.67
C GLY A 25 10.17 -8.14 8.97
N LEU A 26 9.00 -7.57 8.62
CA LEU A 26 8.76 -6.14 8.76
C LEU A 26 8.80 -5.73 10.24
N ARG A 27 9.62 -4.71 10.49
CA ARG A 27 9.75 -3.98 11.74
C ARG A 27 9.49 -2.51 11.46
N PHE A 28 8.59 -1.89 12.22
CA PHE A 28 8.31 -0.46 12.08
C PHE A 28 7.97 0.21 13.41
N ALA A 29 8.57 1.38 13.66
CA ALA A 29 8.22 2.26 14.77
C ALA A 29 8.15 3.72 14.30
N TYR A 30 7.12 4.45 14.75
CA TYR A 30 7.05 5.89 14.55
C TYR A 30 8.15 6.62 15.35
N PRO A 31 8.59 7.82 14.91
CA PRO A 31 9.61 8.57 15.61
C PRO A 31 9.22 8.83 17.07
N GLY A 32 10.09 8.42 18.00
CA GLY A 32 9.88 8.60 19.44
C GLY A 32 8.82 7.68 20.06
N ALA A 33 8.30 6.70 19.32
CA ALA A 33 7.39 5.70 19.89
C ALA A 33 8.15 4.75 20.83
N GLU A 34 7.62 4.54 22.03
CA GLU A 34 8.17 3.56 22.99
C GLU A 34 7.94 2.11 22.56
N VAL A 35 6.90 1.87 21.76
CA VAL A 35 6.49 0.55 21.31
C VAL A 35 6.39 0.55 19.77
N PRO A 36 7.01 -0.42 19.08
CA PRO A 36 6.90 -0.54 17.64
C PRO A 36 5.47 -0.91 17.22
N VAL A 37 5.07 -0.49 16.02
CA VAL A 37 3.81 -0.92 15.39
C VAL A 37 3.92 -2.37 14.94
N PHE A 38 5.08 -2.74 14.38
CA PHE A 38 5.39 -4.11 13.95
C PHE A 38 6.75 -4.53 14.53
N GLU A 39 6.79 -5.67 15.19
CA GLU A 39 8.03 -6.29 15.68
C GLU A 39 8.59 -7.32 14.70
N GLU A 40 7.73 -8.08 14.03
CA GLU A 40 8.10 -9.01 12.97
C GLU A 40 6.82 -9.43 12.26
N LEU A 41 6.64 -8.98 11.02
CA LEU A 41 5.47 -9.32 10.23
C LEU A 41 5.90 -9.89 8.88
N ASP A 42 5.41 -11.10 8.60
CA ASP A 42 5.45 -11.71 7.27
C ASP A 42 4.03 -11.70 6.69
N TRP A 43 3.87 -11.22 5.46
CA TRP A 43 2.59 -11.17 4.78
C TRP A 43 2.76 -11.30 3.27
N ARG A 44 1.90 -12.09 2.63
CA ARG A 44 1.93 -12.29 1.18
C ARG A 44 0.51 -12.27 0.63
N VAL A 45 0.31 -11.52 -0.45
CA VAL A 45 -0.94 -11.50 -1.22
C VAL A 45 -0.65 -11.91 -2.66
N PRO A 46 -1.23 -13.01 -3.17
CA PRO A 46 -1.06 -13.41 -4.56
C PRO A 46 -1.63 -12.38 -5.54
N GLN A 47 -1.03 -12.26 -6.72
CA GLN A 47 -1.57 -11.42 -7.78
C GLN A 47 -2.95 -11.93 -8.24
N GLY A 48 -3.88 -11.00 -8.51
CA GLY A 48 -5.26 -11.34 -8.91
C GLY A 48 -6.20 -11.66 -7.74
N THR A 49 -5.73 -11.56 -6.50
CA THR A 49 -6.55 -11.82 -5.31
C THR A 49 -7.29 -10.57 -4.86
N PHE A 50 -8.55 -10.73 -4.47
CA PHE A 50 -9.28 -9.75 -3.66
C PHE A 50 -9.11 -10.11 -2.19
N ALA A 51 -8.20 -9.42 -1.49
CA ALA A 51 -7.84 -9.72 -0.11
C ALA A 51 -8.48 -8.74 0.88
N LEU A 52 -8.88 -9.24 2.05
CA LEU A 52 -9.40 -8.43 3.15
C LEU A 52 -8.41 -8.42 4.33
N LEU A 53 -7.98 -7.24 4.76
CA LEU A 53 -7.16 -7.04 5.95
C LEU A 53 -8.04 -6.56 7.12
N VAL A 54 -8.15 -7.37 8.16
CA VAL A 54 -9.01 -7.10 9.33
C VAL A 54 -8.16 -6.96 10.61
N GLY A 55 -8.61 -6.12 11.53
CA GLY A 55 -7.98 -5.92 12.84
C GLY A 55 -8.58 -4.73 13.58
N GLY A 56 -8.39 -4.66 14.91
CA GLY A 56 -8.91 -3.56 15.73
C GLY A 56 -8.35 -2.18 15.36
N THR A 57 -8.99 -1.10 15.81
CA THR A 57 -8.44 0.26 15.66
C THR A 57 -7.04 0.34 16.29
N GLY A 58 -6.10 0.96 15.59
CA GLY A 58 -4.70 1.08 16.05
C GLY A 58 -3.84 -0.16 15.81
N SER A 59 -4.35 -1.22 15.18
CA SER A 59 -3.58 -2.44 14.88
C SER A 59 -2.55 -2.29 13.74
N GLY A 60 -2.26 -1.06 13.29
CA GLY A 60 -1.27 -0.79 12.24
C GLY A 60 -1.73 -1.01 10.79
N LYS A 61 -2.99 -1.38 10.50
CA LYS A 61 -3.45 -1.65 9.11
C LYS A 61 -3.12 -0.55 8.11
N SER A 62 -3.50 0.69 8.45
CA SER A 62 -3.24 1.84 7.57
C SER A 62 -1.74 2.11 7.47
N THR A 63 -0.99 1.95 8.56
CA THR A 63 0.48 2.03 8.56
C THR A 63 1.09 0.99 7.61
N LEU A 64 0.64 -0.27 7.66
CA LEU A 64 1.10 -1.35 6.76
C LEU A 64 0.83 -1.01 5.29
N LEU A 65 -0.38 -0.57 4.97
CA LEU A 65 -0.74 -0.22 3.59
C LEU A 65 0.01 1.03 3.10
N SER A 66 0.22 2.04 3.96
CA SER A 66 1.00 3.23 3.60
C SER A 66 2.49 2.92 3.40
N LEU A 67 3.07 2.00 4.18
CA LEU A 67 4.47 1.57 4.00
C LEU A 67 4.73 0.88 2.65
N LEU A 68 3.69 0.35 2.00
CA LEU A 68 3.78 -0.26 0.67
C LEU A 68 3.71 0.76 -0.48
N LYS A 69 3.47 2.05 -0.17
CA LYS A 69 3.36 3.13 -1.15
C LYS A 69 4.41 4.22 -0.83
N PRO A 70 5.53 4.27 -1.57
CA PRO A 70 6.70 5.10 -1.21
C PRO A 70 6.38 6.57 -0.92
N GLU A 71 5.47 7.17 -1.68
CA GLU A 71 5.15 8.59 -1.66
C GLU A 71 4.38 9.01 -0.40
N ILE A 72 3.74 8.06 0.26
CA ILE A 72 2.91 8.30 1.46
C ILE A 72 3.41 7.48 2.66
N SER A 73 4.57 6.84 2.52
CA SER A 73 5.18 6.07 3.58
C SER A 73 5.42 6.98 4.79
N PRO A 74 4.96 6.59 5.98
CA PRO A 74 5.18 7.39 7.18
C PRO A 74 6.68 7.46 7.51
N ALA A 75 7.10 8.57 8.11
CA ALA A 75 8.41 8.66 8.74
C ALA A 75 8.48 7.69 9.92
N GLY A 76 9.66 7.10 10.15
CA GLY A 76 9.91 6.15 11.24
C GLY A 76 11.12 5.27 10.98
N GLU A 77 11.44 4.44 11.96
CA GLU A 77 12.42 3.38 11.79
C GLU A 77 11.73 2.18 11.13
N CYS A 78 12.16 1.83 9.92
CA CYS A 78 11.61 0.74 9.13
C CYS A 78 12.72 -0.23 8.72
N SER A 79 12.51 -1.53 8.91
CA SER A 79 13.39 -2.59 8.40
C SER A 79 12.60 -3.83 8.02
N GLY A 80 13.24 -4.73 7.26
CA GLY A 80 12.59 -5.84 6.59
C GLY A 80 12.53 -5.61 5.08
N GLU A 81 11.87 -6.51 4.37
CA GLU A 81 11.75 -6.48 2.92
C GLU A 81 10.29 -6.26 2.51
N LEU A 82 10.04 -5.19 1.76
CA LEU A 82 8.72 -4.84 1.21
C LEU A 82 8.82 -4.88 -0.31
N ARG A 83 7.97 -5.68 -0.95
CA ARG A 83 7.90 -5.80 -2.40
C ARG A 83 6.47 -5.66 -2.90
N MET A 84 6.32 -4.94 -4.01
CA MET A 84 5.09 -4.82 -4.78
C MET A 84 5.35 -5.35 -6.18
N LEU A 85 4.55 -6.33 -6.61
CA LEU A 85 4.69 -6.98 -7.93
C LEU A 85 6.13 -7.47 -8.23
N GLY A 86 6.82 -7.97 -7.19
CA GLY A 86 8.21 -8.47 -7.28
C GLY A 86 9.31 -7.40 -7.16
N GLU A 87 8.96 -6.12 -7.23
CA GLU A 87 9.87 -4.98 -7.13
C GLU A 87 9.98 -4.47 -5.69
N SER A 88 11.19 -4.14 -5.23
CA SER A 88 11.45 -3.55 -3.91
C SER A 88 10.76 -2.19 -3.80
N VAL A 89 9.95 -1.98 -2.75
CA VAL A 89 9.27 -0.71 -2.50
C VAL A 89 10.27 0.43 -2.30
N ALA A 90 11.40 0.16 -1.64
CA ALA A 90 12.44 1.16 -1.38
C ALA A 90 13.14 1.65 -2.66
N ASP A 91 13.18 0.81 -3.70
CA ASP A 91 13.88 1.08 -4.96
C ASP A 91 12.91 1.44 -6.09
N MET A 92 11.60 1.48 -5.81
CA MET A 92 10.57 1.71 -6.81
C MET A 92 10.59 3.16 -7.29
N ASP A 93 10.66 3.33 -8.61
CA ASP A 93 10.49 4.65 -9.22
C ASP A 93 9.09 5.21 -8.93
N VAL A 94 9.01 6.51 -8.62
CA VAL A 94 7.75 7.17 -8.24
C VAL A 94 6.71 7.08 -9.35
N ARG A 95 7.11 7.22 -10.62
CA ARG A 95 6.18 7.04 -11.75
C ARG A 95 5.75 5.58 -11.86
N ALA A 96 6.67 4.62 -11.77
CA ALA A 96 6.33 3.19 -11.80
C ALA A 96 5.35 2.81 -10.67
N SER A 97 5.55 3.38 -9.48
CA SER A 97 4.63 3.18 -8.35
C SER A 97 3.26 3.82 -8.61
N ALA A 98 3.21 5.04 -9.14
CA ALA A 98 1.95 5.70 -9.48
C ALA A 98 1.15 4.97 -10.57
N GLU A 99 1.83 4.35 -11.54
CA GLU A 99 1.19 3.58 -12.62
C GLU A 99 0.65 2.22 -12.16
N ARG A 100 1.27 1.59 -11.15
CA ARG A 100 1.01 0.19 -10.78
C ARG A 100 0.31 0.01 -9.44
N VAL A 101 0.42 0.98 -8.53
CA VAL A 101 -0.09 0.89 -7.16
C VAL A 101 -0.99 2.07 -6.84
N GLY A 102 -2.30 1.81 -6.80
CA GLY A 102 -3.30 2.76 -6.34
C GLY A 102 -3.48 2.71 -4.82
N TYR A 103 -3.73 3.87 -4.22
CA TYR A 103 -4.05 3.98 -2.79
C TYR A 103 -5.27 4.89 -2.60
N VAL A 104 -6.24 4.44 -1.83
CA VAL A 104 -7.43 5.23 -1.46
C VAL A 104 -7.37 5.48 0.05
N PHE A 105 -7.39 6.75 0.44
CA PHE A 105 -7.34 7.13 1.84
C PHE A 105 -8.68 6.87 2.53
N GLN A 106 -8.63 6.79 3.86
CA GLN A 106 -9.83 6.56 4.68
C GLN A 106 -10.79 7.73 4.65
N ASP A 107 -10.27 8.96 4.53
CA ASP A 107 -11.05 10.19 4.47
C ASP A 107 -11.07 10.70 3.02
N PRO A 108 -12.20 10.56 2.30
CA PRO A 108 -12.29 10.97 0.91
C PRO A 108 -12.24 12.49 0.72
N GLU A 109 -12.64 13.28 1.74
CA GLU A 109 -12.64 14.75 1.63
C GLU A 109 -11.23 15.31 1.47
N ASN A 110 -10.23 14.61 2.01
CA ASN A 110 -8.82 14.98 1.89
C ASN A 110 -8.18 14.53 0.57
N GLN A 111 -8.90 13.81 -0.30
CA GLN A 111 -8.35 13.31 -1.57
C GLN A 111 -8.79 14.11 -2.80
N ILE A 112 -9.94 14.77 -2.73
CA ILE A 112 -10.49 15.50 -3.88
C ILE A 112 -9.72 16.81 -4.08
N VAL A 113 -9.18 16.98 -5.28
CA VAL A 113 -8.37 18.16 -5.64
C VAL A 113 -9.00 19.00 -6.73
N CYS A 114 -9.94 18.45 -7.50
CA CYS A 114 -10.58 19.10 -8.64
C CYS A 114 -12.03 19.51 -8.37
N GLU A 115 -12.50 20.54 -9.09
CA GLU A 115 -13.88 21.04 -8.97
C GLU A 115 -14.94 20.14 -9.64
N THR A 116 -14.52 19.26 -10.56
CA THR A 116 -15.44 18.39 -11.30
C THR A 116 -14.96 16.95 -11.29
N VAL A 117 -15.91 16.01 -11.32
CA VAL A 117 -15.61 14.57 -11.40
C VAL A 117 -14.75 14.24 -12.62
N TRP A 118 -15.00 14.90 -13.76
CA TRP A 118 -14.23 14.68 -14.97
C TRP A 118 -12.75 15.05 -14.78
N HIS A 119 -12.48 16.23 -14.21
CA HIS A 119 -11.11 16.65 -13.93
C HIS A 119 -10.43 15.77 -12.87
N GLU A 120 -11.17 15.33 -11.85
CA GLU A 120 -10.63 14.43 -10.83
C GLU A 120 -10.18 13.08 -11.44
N MET A 121 -10.98 12.49 -12.35
CA MET A 121 -10.61 11.25 -13.05
C MET A 121 -9.41 11.47 -13.98
N ALA A 122 -9.32 12.62 -14.65
CA ALA A 122 -8.23 12.92 -15.57
C ALA A 122 -6.91 13.27 -14.86
N PHE A 123 -6.97 13.79 -13.64
CA PHE A 123 -5.82 14.34 -12.91
C PHE A 123 -4.61 13.39 -12.85
N GLY A 124 -4.85 12.12 -12.50
CA GLY A 124 -3.78 11.11 -12.45
C GLY A 124 -3.17 10.83 -13.84
N LEU A 125 -4.02 10.77 -14.87
CA LEU A 125 -3.60 10.50 -16.25
C LEU A 125 -2.81 11.67 -16.84
N GLU A 126 -3.19 12.92 -16.52
CA GLU A 126 -2.46 14.12 -16.91
C GLU A 126 -1.07 14.17 -16.28
N ASN A 127 -0.94 13.81 -15.00
CA ASN A 127 0.36 13.71 -14.31
C ASN A 127 1.27 12.62 -14.91
N LEU A 128 0.68 11.58 -15.50
CA LEU A 128 1.40 10.56 -16.26
C LEU A 128 1.71 10.98 -17.71
N GLY A 129 1.26 12.17 -18.13
CA GLY A 129 1.51 12.71 -19.46
C GLY A 129 0.71 12.04 -20.57
N MET A 130 -0.44 11.43 -20.25
CA MET A 130 -1.30 10.80 -21.24
C MET A 130 -1.91 11.84 -22.19
N SER A 131 -2.12 11.44 -23.44
CA SER A 131 -2.74 12.33 -24.43
C SER A 131 -4.24 12.50 -24.17
N ARG A 132 -4.82 13.62 -24.62
CA ARG A 132 -6.26 13.87 -24.48
C ARG A 132 -7.14 12.80 -25.15
N ASP A 133 -6.65 12.18 -26.22
CA ASP A 133 -7.40 11.14 -26.91
C ASP A 133 -7.41 9.82 -26.13
N GLU A 134 -6.38 9.55 -25.31
CA GLU A 134 -6.31 8.38 -24.42
C GLU A 134 -7.08 8.58 -23.10
N MET A 135 -7.32 9.82 -22.69
CA MET A 135 -8.05 10.17 -21.46
C MET A 135 -9.57 10.28 -21.64
N ARG A 136 -10.10 10.06 -22.84
CA ARG A 136 -11.54 10.11 -23.15
C ARG A 136 -12.23 8.79 -22.87
#